data_AF-A0A852I3N0-F1
#
_entry.id   AF-A0A852I3N0-F1
#
_cell.length_a   1.000
_cell.length_b   1.000
_cell.length_c   1.000
_cell.angle_alpha   90.00
_cell.angle_beta   90.00
_cell.angle_gamma   90.00
#
_symmetry.space_group_name_H-M   'P 1'
#
loop_
_entity.id
_entity.type
_entity.pdbx_description
1 polymer ?
#
loop_
_entity_poly.entity_id
_entity_poly.type
_entity_poly.pdbx_seq_one_letter_code
_entity_poly.pdbx_strand_id
1 'polypeptide(L)'
;SPPGLLLLTSFLLHVKEDRASPTRLVCDNRLIQKYIGEAKDMEKRVGQCQALPALSCPAVLPLVDFTFQQWKSKSNETKRREILCDLALLVGAAAGAQGQVSDQCGARQLSQLYRHANSFFLLLQTFSWEAGHWELSCSPHSMEQTHITSIFLTYRQLVQGKLRFFFYDLAKVLCK
;
A
#
# COMPACT_ATOMS: atom_id res chain seq x y z
N SER A 1 -29.78 -15.33 42.75
CA SER A 1 -28.79 -14.73 41.84
C SER A 1 -28.40 -15.74 40.79
N PRO A 2 -28.44 -15.39 39.49
CA PRO A 2 -28.50 -16.37 38.41
C PRO A 2 -27.11 -16.89 38.00
N PRO A 3 -26.99 -18.17 37.61
CA PRO A 3 -25.78 -18.73 37.02
C PRO A 3 -25.73 -18.37 35.53
N GLY A 4 -25.55 -17.09 35.22
CA GLY A 4 -25.72 -16.57 33.86
C GLY A 4 -24.59 -15.70 33.32
N LEU A 5 -23.46 -15.57 34.04
CA LEU A 5 -22.45 -14.55 33.69
C LEU A 5 -21.03 -15.07 33.40
N LEU A 6 -20.78 -16.38 33.47
CA LEU A 6 -19.40 -16.91 33.32
C LEU A 6 -19.11 -17.62 31.98
N LEU A 7 -20.09 -17.71 31.07
CA LEU A 7 -19.91 -18.40 29.78
C LEU A 7 -19.65 -17.46 28.59
N LEU A 8 -19.68 -16.13 28.79
CA LEU A 8 -19.45 -15.16 27.71
C LEU A 8 -17.98 -14.76 27.51
N THR A 9 -17.06 -15.16 28.39
CA THR A 9 -15.64 -14.80 28.26
C THR A 9 -14.81 -15.81 27.47
N SER A 10 -15.28 -17.05 27.29
CA SER A 10 -14.54 -18.08 26.56
C SER A 10 -14.70 -18.00 25.04
N PHE A 11 -15.73 -17.33 24.53
CA PHE A 11 -15.99 -17.21 23.09
C PHE A 11 -15.28 -16.04 22.40
N LEU A 12 -14.70 -15.10 23.16
CA LEU A 12 -13.97 -13.96 22.58
C LEU A 12 -12.51 -14.26 22.24
N LEU A 13 -11.97 -15.40 22.66
CA LEU A 13 -10.54 -15.73 22.49
C LEU A 13 -10.22 -16.61 21.27
N HIS A 14 -11.21 -16.98 20.47
CA HIS A 14 -11.03 -17.85 19.29
C HIS A 14 -11.63 -17.29 18.00
N VAL A 15 -11.74 -15.96 17.89
CA VAL A 15 -11.67 -15.37 16.55
C VAL A 15 -10.21 -15.47 16.13
N LYS A 16 -9.84 -16.64 15.60
CA LYS A 16 -8.62 -16.80 14.83
C LYS A 16 -8.75 -15.80 13.71
N GLU A 17 -8.05 -14.70 13.92
CA GLU A 17 -8.11 -13.55 13.09
C GLU A 17 -7.58 -13.96 11.71
N ASP A 18 -8.50 -14.24 10.78
CA ASP A 18 -8.25 -14.36 9.34
C ASP A 18 -7.78 -13.02 8.73
N ARG A 19 -7.11 -12.18 9.53
CA ARG A 19 -6.21 -11.15 9.00
C ARG A 19 -5.21 -11.89 8.14
N ALA A 20 -5.08 -11.46 6.90
CA ALA A 20 -3.99 -11.88 6.04
C ALA A 20 -2.69 -11.74 6.85
N SER A 21 -2.13 -12.87 7.29
CA SER A 21 -0.90 -12.85 8.06
C SER A 21 0.17 -12.14 7.22
N PRO A 22 0.89 -11.15 7.76
CA PRO A 22 1.97 -10.50 7.02
C PRO A 22 2.98 -11.51 6.46
N THR A 23 3.19 -12.61 7.20
CA THR A 23 4.01 -13.75 6.77
C THR A 23 3.45 -14.44 5.52
N ARG A 24 2.12 -14.60 5.39
CA ARG A 24 1.51 -15.19 4.19
C ARG A 24 1.77 -14.34 2.95
N LEU A 25 1.72 -13.02 3.07
CA LEU A 25 2.06 -12.12 1.95
C LEU A 25 3.51 -12.23 1.53
N VAL A 26 4.41 -12.32 2.51
CA VAL A 26 5.84 -12.42 2.26
C VAL A 26 6.20 -13.79 1.66
N CYS A 27 5.59 -14.88 2.14
CA CYS A 27 5.98 -16.24 1.76
C CYS A 27 5.25 -16.80 0.54
N ASP A 28 4.10 -16.25 0.15
CA ASP A 28 3.40 -16.66 -1.07
C ASP A 28 3.75 -15.71 -2.23
N ASN A 29 4.77 -16.09 -3.02
CA ASN A 29 5.18 -15.31 -4.19
C ASN A 29 4.05 -15.16 -5.25
N ARG A 30 3.02 -16.01 -5.23
CA ARG A 30 1.87 -15.85 -6.14
C ARG A 30 1.05 -14.62 -5.77
N LEU A 31 1.02 -14.26 -4.50
CA LEU A 31 0.22 -13.15 -4.00
C LEU A 31 0.80 -11.79 -4.42
N ILE A 32 2.13 -11.61 -4.37
CA ILE A 32 2.74 -10.38 -4.90
C ILE A 32 2.57 -10.25 -6.42
N GLN A 33 2.67 -11.36 -7.17
CA GLN A 33 2.39 -11.33 -8.62
C GLN A 33 0.94 -10.95 -8.92
N LYS A 34 -0.02 -11.44 -8.11
CA LYS A 34 -1.42 -11.05 -8.20
C LYS A 34 -1.59 -9.55 -8.00
N TYR A 35 -0.99 -8.96 -6.96
CA TYR A 35 -1.08 -7.52 -6.71
C TYR A 35 -0.44 -6.67 -7.83
N ILE A 36 0.66 -7.13 -8.44
CA ILE A 36 1.24 -6.47 -9.62
C ILE A 36 0.25 -6.50 -10.79
N GLY A 37 -0.41 -7.63 -11.02
CA GLY A 37 -1.47 -7.76 -12.03
C GLY A 37 -2.63 -6.80 -11.77
N GLU A 38 -3.13 -6.79 -10.54
CA GLU A 38 -4.23 -5.89 -10.12
C GLU A 38 -3.86 -4.41 -10.31
N ALA A 39 -2.64 -4.00 -9.97
CA ALA A 39 -2.18 -2.62 -10.15
C ALA A 39 -2.08 -2.23 -11.64
N LYS A 40 -1.60 -3.13 -12.50
CA LYS A 40 -1.62 -2.95 -13.97
C LYS A 40 -3.05 -2.83 -14.50
N ASP A 41 -3.97 -3.65 -14.00
CA ASP A 41 -5.36 -3.61 -14.44
C ASP A 41 -6.06 -2.33 -13.96
N MET A 42 -5.75 -1.82 -12.77
CA MET A 42 -6.26 -0.52 -12.31
C MET A 42 -5.78 0.63 -13.22
N GLU A 43 -4.48 0.68 -13.55
CA GLU A 43 -3.91 1.66 -14.48
C GLU A 43 -4.60 1.59 -15.86
N LYS A 44 -4.85 0.39 -16.37
CA LYS A 44 -5.58 0.20 -17.63
C LYS A 44 -7.03 0.67 -17.54
N ARG A 45 -7.75 0.31 -16.47
CA ARG A 45 -9.18 0.65 -16.30
C ARG A 45 -9.41 2.14 -16.15
N VAL A 46 -8.55 2.87 -15.44
CA VAL A 46 -8.70 4.33 -15.33
C VAL A 46 -8.52 5.01 -16.68
N GLY A 47 -7.65 4.49 -17.55
CA GLY A 47 -7.49 4.97 -18.93
C GLY A 47 -8.69 4.68 -19.83
N GLN A 48 -9.63 3.83 -19.40
CA GLN A 48 -10.89 3.54 -20.09
C GLN A 48 -12.07 4.37 -19.58
N CYS A 49 -11.90 5.13 -18.48
CA CYS A 49 -12.90 6.12 -18.08
C CYS A 49 -12.98 7.22 -19.15
N GLN A 50 -14.16 7.84 -19.31
CA GLN A 50 -14.30 9.01 -20.18
C GLN A 50 -13.31 10.11 -19.75
N ALA A 51 -12.89 10.94 -20.70
CA ALA A 51 -11.80 11.92 -20.55
C ALA A 51 -11.80 12.60 -19.17
N LEU A 52 -10.96 12.06 -18.27
CA LEU A 52 -10.89 12.52 -16.90
C LEU A 52 -10.27 13.91 -16.86
N PRO A 53 -10.85 14.87 -16.11
CA PRO A 53 -10.30 16.21 -16.03
C PRO A 53 -8.96 16.19 -15.31
N ALA A 54 -8.14 17.22 -15.59
CA ALA A 54 -6.98 17.51 -14.77
C ALA A 54 -7.43 17.92 -13.35
N LEU A 55 -6.65 17.53 -12.35
CA LEU A 55 -6.86 17.94 -10.96
C LEU A 55 -6.64 19.45 -10.81
N SER A 56 -7.54 20.13 -10.11
CA SER A 56 -7.41 21.56 -9.78
C SER A 56 -6.39 21.80 -8.68
N CYS A 57 -6.32 20.88 -7.71
CA CYS A 57 -5.25 20.81 -6.72
C CYS A 57 -4.31 19.65 -7.12
N PRO A 58 -3.06 19.93 -7.54
CA PRO A 58 -2.10 18.90 -7.92
C PRO A 58 -1.89 17.87 -6.81
N ALA A 59 -1.84 16.60 -7.20
CA ALA A 59 -1.49 15.51 -6.31
C ALA A 59 0.03 15.47 -6.11
N VAL A 60 0.47 15.34 -4.86
CA VAL A 60 1.88 15.10 -4.52
C VAL A 60 2.15 13.60 -4.58
N LEU A 61 2.99 13.17 -5.52
CA LEU A 61 3.30 11.76 -5.77
C LEU A 61 4.76 11.45 -5.42
N PRO A 62 5.04 10.26 -4.85
CA PRO A 62 6.42 9.83 -4.57
C PRO A 62 7.19 9.51 -5.84
N LEU A 63 8.50 9.74 -5.80
CA LEU A 63 9.45 9.16 -6.76
C LEU A 63 9.80 7.73 -6.31
N VAL A 64 9.29 6.77 -7.08
CA VAL A 64 9.33 5.33 -6.73
C VAL A 64 10.39 4.55 -7.49
N ASP A 65 11.16 5.23 -8.34
CA ASP A 65 12.34 4.68 -8.99
C ASP A 65 13.47 4.45 -7.99
N PHE A 66 14.31 3.46 -8.30
CA PHE A 66 15.49 3.15 -7.51
C PHE A 66 16.46 2.34 -8.36
N THR A 67 17.75 2.40 -8.01
CA THR A 67 18.74 1.48 -8.58
C THR A 67 18.88 0.23 -7.71
N PHE A 68 19.02 -0.93 -8.34
CA PHE A 68 19.16 -2.19 -7.62
C PHE A 68 20.36 -2.20 -6.66
N GLN A 69 21.43 -1.46 -7.00
CA GLN A 69 22.59 -1.28 -6.14
C GLN A 69 22.25 -0.51 -4.86
N GLN A 70 21.57 0.65 -4.97
CA GLN A 70 21.10 1.41 -3.81
C GLN A 70 20.11 0.62 -2.96
N TRP A 71 19.28 -0.22 -3.57
CA TRP A 71 18.34 -1.06 -2.82
C TRP A 71 19.05 -2.10 -1.97
N LYS A 72 20.02 -2.81 -2.55
CA LYS A 72 20.77 -3.87 -1.86
C LYS A 72 21.55 -3.37 -0.64
N SER A 73 22.03 -2.13 -0.65
CA SER A 73 22.80 -1.57 0.46
C SER A 73 21.93 -1.12 1.65
N LYS A 74 20.60 -1.05 1.51
CA LYS A 74 19.69 -0.63 2.58
C LYS A 74 19.29 -1.79 3.49
N SER A 75 19.15 -1.51 4.78
CA SER A 75 18.53 -2.44 5.72
C SER A 75 17.05 -2.66 5.40
N ASN A 76 16.47 -3.77 5.87
CA ASN A 76 15.04 -4.03 5.71
C ASN A 76 14.19 -2.92 6.36
N GLU A 77 14.63 -2.37 7.49
CA GLU A 77 13.92 -1.28 8.15
C GLU A 77 13.94 0.01 7.33
N THR A 78 15.08 0.37 6.73
CA THR A 78 15.15 1.53 5.82
C THR A 78 14.24 1.34 4.61
N LYS A 79 14.26 0.15 3.98
CA LYS A 79 13.37 -0.19 2.85
C LYS A 79 11.90 -0.08 3.23
N ARG A 80 11.52 -0.63 4.40
CA ARG A 80 10.16 -0.56 4.94
C ARG A 80 9.72 0.90 5.11
N ARG A 81 10.57 1.74 5.71
CA ARG A 81 10.29 3.16 5.93
C ARG A 81 10.09 3.94 4.64
N GLU A 82 10.97 3.74 3.66
CA GLU A 82 10.82 4.37 2.33
C GLU A 82 9.48 4.00 1.69
N ILE A 83 9.11 2.71 1.71
CA ILE A 83 7.83 2.26 1.16
C ILE A 83 6.64 2.85 1.94
N LEU A 84 6.72 2.94 3.26
CA LEU A 84 5.67 3.57 4.07
C LEU A 84 5.47 5.05 3.71
N CYS A 85 6.56 5.79 3.49
CA CYS A 85 6.47 7.18 3.05
C CYS A 85 5.87 7.31 1.65
N ASP A 86 6.28 6.44 0.71
CA ASP A 86 5.72 6.40 -0.65
C ASP A 86 4.21 6.08 -0.62
N LEU A 87 3.81 5.11 0.20
CA LEU A 87 2.41 4.74 0.37
C LEU A 87 1.59 5.85 1.03
N ALA A 88 2.13 6.56 2.02
CA ALA A 88 1.44 7.69 2.65
C ALA A 88 1.09 8.79 1.62
N LEU A 89 2.04 9.14 0.76
CA LEU A 89 1.81 10.08 -0.33
C LEU A 89 0.76 9.56 -1.33
N LEU A 90 0.83 8.29 -1.74
CA LEU A 90 -0.16 7.70 -2.64
C LEU A 90 -1.58 7.64 -2.05
N VAL A 91 -1.70 7.32 -0.76
CA VAL A 91 -2.98 7.31 -0.04
C VAL A 91 -3.57 8.73 0.03
N GLY A 92 -2.74 9.72 0.37
CA GLY A 92 -3.13 11.13 0.38
C GLY A 92 -3.54 11.65 -1.01
N ALA A 93 -2.75 11.32 -2.04
CA ALA A 93 -3.03 11.68 -3.43
C ALA A 93 -4.33 11.07 -3.93
N ALA A 94 -4.58 9.78 -3.63
CA ALA A 94 -5.83 9.11 -4.00
C ALA A 94 -7.03 9.78 -3.33
N ALA A 95 -6.98 10.00 -2.01
CA ALA A 95 -8.06 10.64 -1.26
C ALA A 95 -8.30 12.09 -1.74
N GLY A 96 -7.24 12.87 -1.96
CA GLY A 96 -7.33 14.23 -2.46
C GLY A 96 -7.88 14.32 -3.89
N ALA A 97 -7.52 13.38 -4.76
CA ALA A 97 -8.07 13.31 -6.11
C ALA A 97 -9.55 12.89 -6.11
N GLN A 98 -9.97 11.99 -5.22
CA GLN A 98 -11.39 11.60 -5.10
C GLN A 98 -12.31 12.80 -4.82
N GLY A 99 -11.87 13.75 -4.00
CA GLY A 99 -12.64 14.97 -3.71
C GLY A 99 -12.79 15.93 -4.89
N GLN A 100 -12.02 15.74 -5.96
CA GLN A 100 -11.99 16.63 -7.14
C GLN A 100 -12.69 16.01 -8.37
N VAL A 101 -13.07 14.73 -8.33
CA VAL A 101 -13.62 14.01 -9.47
C VAL A 101 -15.12 13.81 -9.32
N SER A 102 -15.89 14.33 -10.27
CA SER A 102 -17.34 14.10 -10.37
C SER A 102 -17.70 12.85 -11.18
N ASP A 103 -16.79 12.36 -12.02
CA ASP A 103 -16.99 11.16 -12.83
C ASP A 103 -17.04 9.89 -11.96
N GLN A 104 -18.10 9.10 -12.11
CA GLN A 104 -18.32 7.90 -11.32
C GLN A 104 -17.26 6.82 -11.61
N CYS A 105 -16.77 6.72 -12.85
CA CYS A 105 -15.75 5.74 -13.22
C CYS A 105 -14.42 6.07 -12.51
N GLY A 106 -13.93 7.30 -12.67
CA GLY A 106 -12.71 7.81 -12.04
C GLY A 106 -12.77 7.72 -10.52
N ALA A 107 -13.87 8.17 -9.90
CA ALA A 107 -14.06 8.09 -8.46
C ALA A 107 -14.00 6.64 -7.95
N ARG A 108 -14.61 5.68 -8.68
CA ARG A 108 -14.56 4.26 -8.36
C ARG A 108 -13.15 3.69 -8.48
N GLN A 109 -12.41 4.03 -9.53
CA GLN A 109 -11.02 3.56 -9.70
C GLN A 109 -10.12 4.13 -8.60
N LEU A 110 -10.26 5.41 -8.25
CA LEU A 110 -9.49 6.05 -7.19
C LEU A 110 -9.80 5.43 -5.81
N SER A 111 -11.06 5.08 -5.54
CA SER A 111 -11.45 4.34 -4.33
C SER A 111 -10.81 2.95 -4.26
N GLN A 112 -10.68 2.27 -5.39
CA GLN A 112 -9.94 1.00 -5.45
C GLN A 112 -8.46 1.22 -5.14
N LEU A 113 -7.81 2.17 -5.80
CA LEU A 113 -6.40 2.48 -5.55
C LEU A 113 -6.15 2.85 -4.08
N TYR A 114 -6.98 3.73 -3.50
CA TYR A 114 -6.91 4.11 -2.09
C TYR A 114 -6.93 2.88 -1.18
N ARG A 115 -7.91 1.97 -1.37
CA ARG A 115 -8.04 0.77 -0.54
C ARG A 115 -6.83 -0.14 -0.65
N HIS A 116 -6.30 -0.35 -1.85
CA HIS A 116 -5.14 -1.21 -2.06
C HIS A 116 -3.85 -0.58 -1.47
N ALA A 117 -3.60 0.70 -1.74
CA ALA A 117 -2.44 1.40 -1.17
C ALA A 117 -2.51 1.47 0.36
N ASN A 118 -3.67 1.80 0.93
CA ASN A 118 -3.88 1.86 2.37
C ASN A 118 -3.74 0.47 3.03
N SER A 119 -4.16 -0.61 2.34
CA SER A 119 -3.96 -1.97 2.84
C SER A 119 -2.48 -2.31 2.97
N PHE A 120 -1.65 -1.97 1.98
CA PHE A 120 -0.20 -2.13 2.09
C PHE A 120 0.40 -1.25 3.18
N PHE A 121 -0.07 0.00 3.31
CA PHE A 121 0.41 0.94 4.32
C PHE A 121 0.19 0.36 5.73
N LEU A 122 -1.04 -0.03 6.05
CA LEU A 122 -1.39 -0.61 7.35
C LEU A 122 -0.65 -1.92 7.61
N LEU A 123 -0.49 -2.76 6.59
CA LEU A 123 0.25 -4.01 6.74
C LEU A 123 1.72 -3.77 7.09
N LEU A 124 2.38 -2.83 6.40
CA LEU A 124 3.79 -2.52 6.66
C LEU A 124 3.99 -1.71 7.95
N GLN A 125 3.00 -0.93 8.35
CA GLN A 125 3.03 -0.16 9.59
C GLN A 125 2.98 -1.08 10.81
N THR A 126 2.15 -2.12 10.75
CA THR A 126 2.01 -3.15 11.79
C THR A 126 3.14 -4.19 11.77
N PHE A 127 3.92 -4.23 10.69
CA PHE A 127 5.09 -5.07 10.56
C PHE A 127 6.27 -4.49 11.37
N SER A 128 6.34 -4.80 12.67
CA SER A 128 7.44 -4.36 13.53
C SER A 128 8.64 -5.32 13.43
N TRP A 129 9.80 -4.79 13.02
CA TRP A 129 11.06 -5.54 13.07
C TRP A 129 11.71 -5.48 14.45
N GLU A 130 11.53 -4.39 15.21
CA GLU A 130 11.96 -4.24 16.60
C GLU A 130 11.03 -3.27 17.35
N ALA A 131 10.83 -3.49 18.66
CA ALA A 131 10.01 -2.67 19.55
C ALA A 131 10.71 -1.34 19.85
N GLY A 132 10.86 -0.48 18.85
CA GLY A 132 11.24 0.92 19.02
C GLY A 132 10.04 1.82 18.79
N HIS A 133 9.78 2.74 19.71
CA HIS A 133 8.85 3.85 19.47
C HIS A 133 9.41 4.66 18.30
N TRP A 134 8.76 4.61 17.15
CA TRP A 134 9.22 5.30 15.94
C TRP A 134 8.22 6.37 15.53
N GLU A 135 8.75 7.50 15.07
CA GLU A 135 7.99 8.58 14.45
C GLU A 135 8.29 8.56 12.94
N LEU A 136 7.25 8.60 12.09
CA LEU A 136 7.40 8.63 10.62
C LEU A 136 7.92 10.02 10.23
N SER A 137 9.21 10.27 10.42
CA SER A 137 9.86 11.40 9.76
C SER A 137 10.08 11.02 8.30
N CYS A 138 9.08 11.31 7.48
CA CYS A 138 9.09 11.07 6.04
C CYS A 138 9.64 12.31 5.33
N SER A 139 10.76 12.14 4.62
CA SER A 139 11.21 13.09 3.59
C SER A 139 11.35 12.36 2.25
N PRO A 140 10.24 11.87 1.67
CA PRO A 140 10.26 11.26 0.35
C PRO A 140 10.56 12.32 -0.70
N HIS A 141 11.35 11.97 -1.71
CA HIS A 141 11.39 12.76 -2.93
C HIS A 141 10.01 12.66 -3.60
N SER A 142 9.42 13.82 -3.93
CA SER A 142 8.08 13.90 -4.47
C SER A 142 8.01 14.84 -5.67
N MET A 143 6.95 14.69 -6.46
CA MET A 143 6.62 15.56 -7.56
C MET A 143 5.12 15.87 -7.57
N GLU A 144 4.75 17.03 -8.08
CA GLU A 144 3.35 17.39 -8.29
C GLU A 144 2.84 16.87 -9.63
N GLN A 145 1.60 16.37 -9.65
CA GLN A 145 0.93 15.88 -10.84
C GLN A 145 -0.55 16.25 -10.88
N THR A 146 -1.00 16.67 -12.06
CA THR A 146 -2.40 17.02 -12.30
C THR A 146 -3.16 15.90 -13.01
N HIS A 147 -2.47 14.96 -13.65
CA HIS A 147 -3.10 13.85 -14.35
C HIS A 147 -3.46 12.72 -13.38
N ILE A 148 -4.73 12.36 -13.32
CA ILE A 148 -5.23 11.25 -12.47
C ILE A 148 -4.52 9.94 -12.80
N THR A 149 -4.26 9.68 -14.09
CA THR A 149 -3.55 8.48 -14.56
C THR A 149 -2.15 8.36 -13.95
N SER A 150 -1.49 9.47 -13.62
CA SER A 150 -0.17 9.45 -12.96
C SER A 150 -0.22 8.81 -11.57
N ILE A 151 -1.33 8.97 -10.82
CA ILE A 151 -1.50 8.34 -9.50
C ILE A 151 -1.46 6.80 -9.65
N PHE A 152 -2.14 6.28 -10.67
CA PHE A 152 -2.19 4.84 -10.96
C PHE A 152 -0.86 4.30 -11.48
N LEU A 153 -0.18 5.06 -12.35
CA LEU A 153 1.15 4.72 -12.83
C LEU A 153 2.14 4.62 -11.67
N THR A 154 2.16 5.61 -10.77
CA THR A 154 3.06 5.62 -9.60
C THR A 154 2.75 4.45 -8.67
N TYR A 155 1.48 4.16 -8.40
CA TYR A 155 1.10 2.98 -7.60
C TYR A 155 1.59 1.68 -8.23
N ARG A 156 1.37 1.49 -9.54
CA ARG A 156 1.86 0.31 -10.27
C ARG A 156 3.38 0.18 -10.18
N GLN A 157 4.11 1.27 -10.40
CA GLN A 157 5.57 1.28 -10.32
C GLN A 157 6.06 0.93 -8.91
N LEU A 158 5.41 1.43 -7.86
CA LEU A 158 5.74 1.08 -6.47
C LEU A 158 5.56 -0.42 -6.21
N VAL A 159 4.42 -0.98 -6.62
CA VAL A 159 4.08 -2.40 -6.42
C VAL A 159 5.02 -3.31 -7.21
N GLN A 160 5.29 -2.98 -8.47
CA GLN A 160 6.18 -3.77 -9.33
C GLN A 160 7.67 -3.60 -8.98
N GLY A 161 8.03 -2.47 -8.36
CA GLY A 161 9.37 -2.11 -7.92
C GLY A 161 9.57 -2.39 -6.43
N LYS A 162 9.73 -1.32 -5.64
CA LYS A 162 10.19 -1.39 -4.23
C LYS A 162 9.44 -2.44 -3.41
N LEU A 163 8.10 -2.51 -3.49
CA LEU A 163 7.30 -3.49 -2.73
C LEU A 163 7.62 -4.94 -3.10
N ARG A 164 7.71 -5.25 -4.40
CA ARG A 164 8.07 -6.60 -4.86
C ARG A 164 9.45 -7.02 -4.36
N PHE A 165 10.44 -6.15 -4.49
CA PHE A 165 11.80 -6.45 -4.06
C PHE A 165 11.91 -6.53 -2.53
N PHE A 166 11.14 -5.70 -1.81
CA PHE A 166 11.07 -5.77 -0.36
C PHE A 166 10.54 -7.12 0.13
N PHE A 167 9.41 -7.59 -0.41
CA PHE A 167 8.87 -8.89 -0.02
C PHE A 167 9.78 -10.05 -0.40
N TYR A 168 10.49 -9.96 -1.54
CA TYR A 168 11.51 -10.92 -1.89
C TYR A 168 12.66 -10.97 -0.87
N ASP A 169 13.12 -9.82 -0.40
CA ASP A 169 14.17 -9.75 0.64
C ASP A 169 13.66 -10.28 1.99
N LEU A 170 12.43 -9.95 2.38
CA LEU A 170 11.80 -10.47 3.59
C LEU A 170 11.60 -11.98 3.55
N ALA A 171 11.23 -12.53 2.39
CA ALA A 171 10.97 -13.96 2.24
C ALA A 171 12.22 -14.80 2.53
N LYS A 172 13.40 -14.33 2.15
CA LYS A 172 14.68 -14.99 2.46
C LYS A 172 14.96 -15.13 3.95
N VAL A 173 14.39 -14.24 4.76
CA VAL A 173 14.60 -14.23 6.21
C VAL A 173 13.51 -15.02 6.93
N LEU A 174 12.26 -14.89 6.47
CA LEU A 174 11.07 -15.33 7.23
C LEU A 174 10.45 -16.63 6.73
N CYS A 175 10.71 -17.02 5.48
CA CYS A 175 10.09 -18.16 4.83
C CYS A 175 11.15 -19.27 4.67
N LYS A 176 11.36 -20.02 5.75
CA LYS A 176 12.20 -21.22 5.76
C LYS A 176 11.34 -22.44 5.47
#